data_AF-A0A418QKS5-F1
#
_entry.id   AF-A0A418QKS5-F1
#
_cell.length_a   1.000
_cell.length_b   1.000
_cell.length_c   1.000
_cell.angle_alpha   90.00
_cell.angle_beta   90.00
_cell.angle_gamma   90.00
#
_symmetry.space_group_name_H-M   'P 1'
#
loop_
_entity.id
_entity.type
_entity.pdbx_description
1 polymer ?
#
loop_
_entity_poly.entity_id
_entity_poly.type
_entity_poly.pdbx_seq_one_letter_code
_entity_poly.pdbx_strand_id
1 'polypeptide(L)'
;MKAIVKGYDRSEVDDHSTYEPDAPLVFAYTLTFSIGPIGEKGADYFDVFVASAGYLQILFPDEAASFLRHTILARDYNVKQVVALMEKYVNSLEEDTWEMLADKLSRVAHWEFEDYRLTH
;
A
#
# COMPACT_ATOMS: atom_id res chain seq x y z
N MET A 1 -4.71 19.80 -7.44
CA MET A 1 -3.32 19.33 -7.32
C MET A 1 -3.24 17.83 -7.61
N LYS A 2 -2.12 17.37 -8.16
CA LYS A 2 -1.89 15.96 -8.50
C LYS A 2 -0.66 15.44 -7.78
N ALA A 3 -0.63 14.13 -7.55
CA ALA A 3 0.47 13.43 -6.92
C ALA A 3 1.03 12.33 -7.82
N ILE A 4 2.23 11.86 -7.50
CA ILE A 4 2.86 10.69 -8.10
C ILE A 4 3.48 9.81 -7.02
N VAL A 5 3.59 8.51 -7.30
CA VAL A 5 4.49 7.63 -6.56
C VAL A 5 5.92 8.05 -6.89
N LYS A 6 6.71 8.41 -5.88
CA LYS A 6 8.11 8.81 -6.02
C LYS A 6 9.07 7.65 -5.76
N GLY A 7 8.61 6.65 -5.02
CA GLY A 7 9.33 5.42 -4.75
C GLY A 7 8.48 4.45 -3.94
N TYR A 8 9.03 3.26 -3.74
CA TYR A 8 8.47 2.28 -2.82
C TYR A 8 9.60 1.43 -2.22
N ASP A 9 9.37 0.95 -1.02
CA ASP A 9 10.22 -0.01 -0.31
C ASP A 9 9.37 -1.17 0.22
N ARG A 10 9.98 -2.29 0.60
CA ARG A 10 9.27 -3.43 1.19
C ARG A 10 9.80 -3.60 2.62
N SER A 11 9.02 -3.12 3.58
CA SER A 11 9.45 -2.81 4.95
C SER A 11 9.90 -3.99 5.83
N GLU A 12 9.86 -5.24 5.39
CA GLU A 12 10.15 -6.41 6.26
C GLU A 12 10.92 -7.59 5.63
N VAL A 13 11.88 -7.38 4.72
CA VAL A 13 12.80 -8.49 4.37
C VAL A 13 14.23 -8.01 4.14
N ASP A 14 15.13 -8.35 5.08
CA ASP A 14 16.58 -8.08 5.07
C ASP A 14 17.38 -8.71 3.90
N ASP A 15 16.74 -9.28 2.87
CA ASP A 15 17.39 -9.75 1.65
C ASP A 15 16.41 -9.73 0.45
N HIS A 16 16.55 -8.73 -0.42
CA HIS A 16 15.63 -8.44 -1.52
C HIS A 16 16.01 -9.01 -2.88
N SER A 17 16.96 -9.94 -2.99
CA SER A 17 17.37 -10.42 -4.32
C SER A 17 16.83 -11.79 -4.74
N THR A 18 16.32 -12.62 -3.83
CA THR A 18 16.07 -14.05 -4.14
C THR A 18 14.85 -14.71 -3.48
N TYR A 19 14.07 -14.05 -2.62
CA TYR A 19 12.92 -14.69 -1.98
C TYR A 19 11.74 -14.88 -2.95
N GLU A 20 11.58 -16.10 -3.45
CA GLU A 20 10.34 -16.62 -4.03
C GLU A 20 9.68 -17.55 -2.99
N PRO A 21 8.40 -17.35 -2.64
CA PRO A 21 7.72 -18.27 -1.73
C PRO A 21 7.60 -19.67 -2.36
N ASP A 22 7.89 -20.73 -1.59
CA ASP A 22 7.79 -22.13 -2.01
C ASP A 22 6.39 -22.51 -2.55
N ALA A 23 5.37 -21.76 -2.13
CA ALA A 23 4.02 -21.80 -2.66
C ALA A 23 3.67 -20.42 -3.28
N PRO A 24 3.79 -20.22 -4.60
CA PRO A 24 3.61 -18.91 -5.25
C PRO A 24 2.19 -18.30 -5.10
N LEU A 25 1.25 -19.08 -4.56
CA LEU A 25 -0.15 -18.69 -4.32
C LEU A 25 -0.45 -18.34 -2.85
N VAL A 26 0.50 -18.51 -1.92
CA VAL A 26 0.33 -18.19 -0.49
C VAL A 26 1.44 -17.23 -0.08
N PHE A 27 1.14 -15.93 -0.07
CA PHE A 27 2.12 -14.90 0.26
C PHE A 27 1.46 -13.67 0.89
N ALA A 28 2.23 -12.95 1.68
CA ALA A 28 1.94 -11.59 2.04
C ALA A 28 3.22 -10.77 2.30
N TYR A 29 3.13 -9.45 2.15
CA TYR A 29 4.20 -8.50 2.41
C TYR A 29 3.64 -7.07 2.51
N THR A 30 4.35 -6.19 3.20
CA THR A 30 4.03 -4.76 3.23
C THR A 30 4.86 -4.00 2.21
N LEU A 31 4.22 -3.08 1.48
CA LEU A 31 4.92 -2.08 0.67
C LEU A 31 4.70 -0.71 1.28
N THR A 32 5.79 0.04 1.44
CA THR A 32 5.76 1.44 1.83
C THR A 32 5.96 2.29 0.59
N PHE A 33 4.96 3.08 0.21
CA PHE A 33 5.05 4.00 -0.92
C PHE A 33 5.40 5.39 -0.42
N SER A 34 6.37 6.05 -1.06
CA SER A 34 6.54 7.50 -0.93
C SER A 34 5.73 8.20 -2.02
N ILE A 35 4.71 8.96 -1.62
CA ILE A 35 3.78 9.63 -2.54
C ILE A 35 3.83 11.12 -2.23
N GLY A 36 3.93 11.95 -3.27
CA GLY A 36 3.97 13.39 -3.07
C GLY A 36 3.51 14.19 -4.29
N PRO A 37 3.33 15.51 -4.13
CA PRO A 37 2.89 16.38 -5.21
C PRO A 37 3.83 16.38 -6.41
N ILE A 38 3.26 16.50 -7.62
CA ILE A 38 4.04 16.66 -8.85
C ILE A 38 4.82 17.98 -8.81
N GLY A 39 6.12 17.92 -9.07
CA GLY A 39 7.01 19.09 -9.12
C GLY A 39 7.63 19.48 -7.77
N GLU A 40 7.20 18.86 -6.69
CA GLU A 40 7.77 19.09 -5.35
C GLU A 40 8.75 17.98 -4.96
N LYS A 41 9.64 18.25 -3.99
CA LYS A 41 10.55 17.23 -3.46
C LYS A 41 9.93 16.40 -2.34
N GLY A 42 9.04 16.98 -1.54
CA GLY A 42 8.41 16.31 -0.39
C GLY A 42 7.50 15.15 -0.80
N ALA A 43 7.39 14.16 0.08
CA ALA A 43 6.48 13.04 -0.01
C ALA A 43 6.17 12.55 1.40
N ASP A 44 4.99 11.96 1.56
CA ASP A 44 4.61 11.25 2.76
C ASP A 44 4.61 9.74 2.48
N TYR A 45 4.64 8.96 3.55
CA TYR A 45 4.63 7.50 3.47
C TYR A 45 3.23 6.91 3.61
N PHE A 46 2.96 5.93 2.74
CA PHE A 46 1.73 5.18 2.68
C PHE A 46 2.02 3.68 2.65
N ASP A 47 1.67 2.97 3.73
CA ASP A 47 1.88 1.53 3.83
C ASP A 47 0.67 0.76 3.29
N VAL A 48 0.92 -0.31 2.53
CA VAL A 48 -0.14 -1.21 2.09
C VAL A 48 0.27 -2.65 2.32
N PHE A 49 -0.63 -3.41 2.93
CA PHE A 49 -0.48 -4.84 3.09
C PHE A 49 -0.91 -5.54 1.80
N VAL A 50 -0.03 -6.32 1.20
CA VAL A 50 -0.34 -7.12 0.02
C VAL A 50 -0.46 -8.56 0.46
N ALA A 51 -1.58 -9.20 0.15
CA ALA A 51 -1.79 -10.60 0.51
C ALA A 51 -2.47 -11.36 -0.62
N SER A 52 -2.18 -12.66 -0.72
CA SER A 52 -2.94 -13.58 -1.55
C SER A 52 -4.19 -14.09 -0.84
N ALA A 53 -5.17 -14.56 -1.62
CA ALA A 53 -6.37 -15.18 -1.05
C ALA A 53 -6.03 -16.40 -0.17
N GLY A 54 -4.97 -17.15 -0.53
CA GLY A 54 -4.48 -18.27 0.27
C GLY A 54 -3.88 -17.82 1.61
N TYR A 55 -3.14 -16.70 1.62
CA TYR A 55 -2.61 -16.15 2.87
C TYR A 55 -3.72 -15.64 3.79
N LEU A 56 -4.75 -15.00 3.24
CA LEU A 56 -5.89 -14.53 4.04
C LEU A 56 -6.64 -15.68 4.73
N GLN A 57 -6.71 -16.87 4.12
CA GLN A 57 -7.30 -18.05 4.77
C GLN A 57 -6.47 -18.56 5.96
N ILE A 58 -5.16 -18.32 5.97
CA ILE A 58 -4.30 -18.65 7.10
C ILE A 58 -4.43 -17.59 8.20
N LEU A 59 -4.51 -16.32 7.81
CA LEU A 59 -4.65 -15.19 8.74
C LEU A 59 -6.01 -15.21 9.45
N PHE A 60 -7.05 -15.66 8.75
CA PHE A 60 -8.42 -15.75 9.21
C PHE A 60 -8.97 -17.17 9.05
N PRO A 61 -8.51 -18.14 9.85
CA PRO A 61 -8.84 -19.55 9.65
C PRO A 61 -10.29 -19.91 9.98
N ASP A 62 -10.95 -19.14 10.86
CA ASP A 62 -12.27 -19.45 11.40
C ASP A 62 -13.33 -18.39 11.05
N GLU A 63 -12.91 -17.27 10.44
CA GLU A 63 -13.78 -16.16 10.09
C GLU A 63 -14.45 -16.35 8.73
N ALA A 64 -15.78 -16.28 8.70
CA ALA A 64 -16.54 -16.29 7.44
C ALA A 64 -16.42 -14.96 6.67
N ALA A 65 -16.07 -13.86 7.34
CA ALA A 65 -15.89 -12.54 6.74
C ALA A 65 -15.07 -11.63 7.69
N SER A 66 -14.18 -10.81 7.10
CA SER A 66 -13.35 -9.83 7.81
C SER A 66 -13.25 -8.54 6.98
N PHE A 67 -13.12 -7.40 7.66
CA PHE A 67 -12.75 -6.16 6.98
C PHE A 67 -11.25 -6.18 6.65
N LEU A 68 -10.93 -5.85 5.40
CA LEU A 68 -9.56 -5.61 4.96
C LEU A 68 -9.38 -4.11 4.79
N ARG A 69 -8.58 -3.50 5.67
CA ARG A 69 -8.18 -2.09 5.55
C ARG A 69 -6.75 -2.04 5.06
N HIS A 70 -6.44 -1.05 4.22
CA HIS A 70 -5.08 -0.82 3.70
C HIS A 70 -4.45 -2.07 3.08
N THR A 71 -5.27 -2.89 2.41
CA THR A 71 -4.87 -4.20 1.91
C THR A 71 -5.15 -4.31 0.41
N ILE A 72 -4.16 -4.74 -0.36
CA ILE A 72 -4.32 -5.15 -1.76
C ILE A 72 -4.34 -6.67 -1.83
N LEU A 73 -5.44 -7.21 -2.33
CA LEU A 73 -5.55 -8.62 -2.67
C LEU A 73 -4.86 -8.89 -4.02
N ALA A 74 -3.77 -9.66 -4.00
CA ALA A 74 -3.01 -10.03 -5.19
C ALA A 74 -3.19 -11.52 -5.51
N ARG A 75 -3.37 -11.85 -6.79
CA ARG A 75 -3.49 -13.25 -7.22
C ARG A 75 -2.14 -13.97 -7.17
N ASP A 76 -1.11 -13.30 -7.69
CA ASP A 76 0.22 -13.85 -7.88
C ASP A 76 1.25 -12.92 -7.21
N TYR A 77 2.36 -13.50 -6.76
CA TYR A 77 3.45 -12.71 -6.20
C TYR A 77 4.11 -11.87 -7.32
N ASN A 78 3.69 -10.61 -7.45
CA ASN A 78 4.22 -9.71 -8.47
C ASN A 78 4.21 -8.25 -7.99
N VAL A 79 5.30 -7.85 -7.34
CA VAL A 79 5.48 -6.48 -6.81
C VAL A 79 5.28 -5.42 -7.90
N LYS A 80 5.76 -5.65 -9.13
CA LYS A 80 5.61 -4.68 -10.23
C LYS A 80 4.15 -4.41 -10.57
N GLN A 81 3.29 -5.43 -10.54
CA GLN A 81 1.86 -5.25 -10.78
C GLN A 81 1.18 -4.48 -9.65
N VAL A 82 1.57 -4.71 -8.40
CA VAL A 82 1.05 -3.96 -7.25
C VAL A 82 1.46 -2.49 -7.32
N VAL A 83 2.73 -2.22 -7.66
CA VAL A 83 3.22 -0.85 -7.84
C VAL A 83 2.46 -0.15 -8.98
N ALA A 84 2.30 -0.82 -10.13
CA ALA A 84 1.54 -0.25 -11.25
C ALA A 84 0.06 0.02 -10.90
N LEU A 85 -0.56 -0.82 -10.05
CA LEU A 85 -1.91 -0.58 -9.53
C LEU A 85 -1.95 0.69 -8.67
N MET A 86 -0.99 0.85 -7.75
CA MET A 86 -0.89 2.04 -6.91
C MET A 86 -0.60 3.31 -7.72
N GLU A 87 0.33 3.26 -8.66
CA GLU A 87 0.61 4.37 -9.58
C GLU A 87 -0.65 4.78 -10.36
N LYS A 88 -1.39 3.80 -10.89
CA LYS A 88 -2.65 4.07 -11.60
C LYS A 88 -3.68 4.72 -10.70
N TYR A 89 -3.81 4.25 -9.45
CA TYR A 89 -4.73 4.84 -8.48
C TYR A 89 -4.33 6.29 -8.15
N VAL A 90 -3.08 6.52 -7.77
CA VAL A 90 -2.53 7.86 -7.45
C VAL A 90 -2.74 8.84 -8.61
N ASN A 91 -2.41 8.43 -9.83
CA ASN A 91 -2.56 9.26 -11.03
C ASN A 91 -4.02 9.62 -11.37
N SER A 92 -4.98 8.85 -10.86
CA SER A 92 -6.41 9.11 -11.05
C SER A 92 -6.98 10.15 -10.08
N LEU A 93 -6.22 10.52 -9.04
CA LEU A 93 -6.65 11.46 -8.02
C LEU A 93 -6.23 12.89 -8.37
N GLU A 94 -7.12 13.83 -8.04
CA GLU A 94 -6.87 15.26 -8.09
C GLU A 94 -7.74 15.94 -7.03
N GLU A 95 -7.14 16.82 -6.23
CA GLU A 95 -7.80 17.51 -5.12
C GLU A 95 -7.24 18.91 -4.91
N ASP A 96 -7.93 19.78 -4.18
CA ASP A 96 -7.48 21.16 -3.98
C ASP A 96 -6.27 21.27 -3.06
N THR A 97 -6.15 20.39 -2.05
CA THR A 97 -5.03 20.37 -1.09
C THR A 97 -4.39 18.99 -0.96
N TRP A 98 -3.20 18.95 -0.36
CA TRP A 98 -2.47 17.71 -0.14
C TRP A 98 -3.22 16.82 0.85
N GLU A 99 -3.75 17.40 1.91
CA GLU A 99 -4.50 16.68 2.96
C GLU A 99 -5.75 16.01 2.39
N MET A 100 -6.49 16.69 1.50
CA MET A 100 -7.64 16.09 0.82
C MET A 100 -7.25 14.92 -0.10
N LEU A 101 -6.13 15.06 -0.81
CA LEU A 101 -5.59 14.00 -1.66
C LEU A 101 -5.11 12.81 -0.81
N ALA A 102 -4.37 13.09 0.27
CA ALA A 102 -3.87 12.11 1.22
C ALA A 102 -5.02 11.35 1.90
N ASP A 103 -6.11 12.01 2.29
CA ASP A 103 -7.31 11.35 2.82
C ASP A 103 -7.93 10.36 1.81
N LYS A 104 -7.90 10.68 0.51
CA LYS A 104 -8.32 9.72 -0.54
C LYS A 104 -7.34 8.57 -0.71
N LEU A 105 -6.04 8.80 -0.54
CA LEU A 105 -5.03 7.73 -0.53
C LEU A 105 -5.21 6.81 0.68
N SER A 106 -5.54 7.38 1.85
CA SER A 106 -5.80 6.69 3.12
C SER A 106 -6.91 5.63 3.03
N ARG A 107 -7.76 5.69 2.00
CA ARG A 107 -8.79 4.67 1.75
C ARG A 107 -8.23 3.32 1.34
N VAL A 108 -7.03 3.27 0.78
CA VAL A 108 -6.41 2.05 0.23
C VAL A 108 -5.04 1.74 0.82
N ALA A 109 -4.36 2.72 1.43
CA ALA A 109 -3.06 2.55 2.08
C ALA A 109 -3.04 3.35 3.39
N HIS A 110 -2.30 2.90 4.38
CA HIS A 110 -2.17 3.54 5.68
C HIS A 110 -1.24 4.75 5.58
N TRP A 111 -1.78 5.95 5.79
CA TRP A 111 -0.97 7.17 5.78
C TRP A 111 -0.26 7.34 7.13
N GLU A 112 1.01 7.75 7.14
CA GLU A 112 1.77 7.93 8.39
C GLU A 112 1.15 8.93 9.38
N PHE A 113 0.24 9.80 8.89
CA PHE A 113 -0.50 10.78 9.68
C PHE A 113 -2.00 10.45 9.85
N GLU A 114 -2.48 9.29 9.39
CA GLU A 114 -3.92 8.95 9.31
C GLU A 114 -4.67 9.04 10.65
N ASP A 115 -3.96 8.91 11.77
CA ASP A 115 -4.50 9.02 13.13
C ASP A 115 -3.81 10.11 13.97
N TYR A 116 -3.04 10.99 13.34
CA TYR A 116 -2.37 12.08 14.06
C TYR A 116 -3.40 13.11 14.56
N ARG A 117 -3.71 13.05 15.85
CA ARG A 117 -4.50 14.08 16.54
C ARG A 117 -3.55 15.07 17.21
N LEU A 118 -3.57 16.33 16.79
CA LEU A 118 -2.98 17.43 17.54
C LEU A 118 -3.69 17.53 18.90
N THR A 119 -3.11 16.93 19.93
CA THR A 119 -3.52 17.15 21.32
C THR A 119 -3.31 18.62 21.65
N HIS A 120 -4.42 19.34 21.88
CA HIS A 120 -4.44 20.67 22.49
C HIS A 120 -4.53 20.53 24.01
#